data_AF-A0A2H3AQ27-F1
#
_entry.id   AF-A0A2H3AQ27-F1
#
_cell.length_a   1.000
_cell.length_b   1.000
_cell.length_c   1.000
_cell.angle_alpha   90.00
_cell.angle_beta   90.00
_cell.angle_gamma   90.00
#
_symmetry.space_group_name_H-M   'P 1'
#
loop_
_entity.id
_entity.type
_entity.pdbx_description
1 polymer ?
#
loop_
_entity_poly.entity_id
_entity_poly.type
_entity_poly.pdbx_seq_one_letter_code
_entity_poly.pdbx_strand_id
1 'polypeptide(L)'
;MSLTPRTPQSRPGRAGEGYTQVELQEMHGEDAEDDPQSSTAPLLSSGSPIMDEPKAGRTRAAAAVSNLPFVFLSVTAGFLFFLTVVAYWRPGTLEWYLGVPVPFFEQVPASSQGNHNDLNSSLIISYENYTSFPLSTHDYLVECYKMHPGGFMPPTKFWEPNAAGVMDVVHGDDKGVCKSTITYMLDGRMGLLADLALIAQAAGLARERNRTFFIDDTYWNRGRWIDHFQDVSETQPGPEPGCKPPPPQEYVACPRHARHWVITSRTAKFHFGHMYYENYEDGYAHSTNRLKPIYDFAAGSLRNTIIPNTENTRLINSVQEEVAVLSSTYLSAHLRRGDRKPSSYEYHGSYVPTKDFFDALDDAASRLQRSDHPSLVYLASDSPTALEELSSLLPSVYSLSRSTNAELKSLVSPGEYFQGDFDKYALETRIKATRGMIVDFALLSGAWIQGGPDAIVCTVSSVVCKLSAVALGWEKAFGPPDRYGFIDRQLMGWVDVDQKGRIIPEWEAFNLFN
;
A
#
# COMPACT_ATOMS: atom_id res chain seq x y z
N MET A 1 -47.61 -40.13 8.69
CA MET A 1 -46.65 -40.49 7.63
C MET A 1 -45.50 -39.49 7.74
N SER A 2 -44.39 -39.74 8.47
CA SER A 2 -43.25 -40.63 8.16
C SER A 2 -42.79 -40.43 6.71
N LEU A 3 -41.59 -39.93 6.37
CA LEU A 3 -40.25 -40.29 6.85
C LEU A 3 -39.25 -39.12 6.64
N THR A 4 -38.23 -39.03 7.52
CA THR A 4 -36.92 -38.39 7.25
C THR A 4 -35.97 -39.40 6.59
N PRO A 5 -34.86 -38.95 5.94
CA PRO A 5 -33.55 -39.00 6.64
C PRO A 5 -32.50 -37.92 6.30
N ARG A 6 -31.80 -37.51 7.37
CA ARG A 6 -30.39 -37.12 7.66
C ARG A 6 -29.38 -36.61 6.59
N THR A 7 -28.86 -35.42 6.95
CA THR A 7 -27.57 -34.65 6.83
C THR A 7 -26.21 -35.38 6.62
N PRO A 8 -25.09 -34.70 6.18
CA PRO A 8 -24.33 -33.72 7.00
C PRO A 8 -23.64 -32.49 6.36
N GLN A 9 -23.71 -31.41 7.15
CA GLN A 9 -22.80 -30.26 7.40
C GLN A 9 -21.83 -29.71 6.33
N SER A 10 -21.98 -28.40 6.08
CA SER A 10 -20.88 -27.42 6.11
C SER A 10 -21.43 -26.04 6.52
N ARG A 11 -21.01 -25.53 7.68
CA ARG A 11 -21.27 -24.14 8.12
C ARG A 11 -20.35 -23.18 7.33
N PRO A 12 -20.85 -22.04 6.82
CA PRO A 12 -20.01 -20.90 6.51
C PRO A 12 -19.76 -20.09 7.80
N GLY A 13 -18.49 -19.85 8.11
CA GLY A 13 -18.06 -19.00 9.22
C GLY A 13 -18.39 -17.54 8.96
N ARG A 14 -19.19 -16.96 9.85
CA ARG A 14 -19.39 -15.53 10.03
C ARG A 14 -18.81 -15.21 11.41
N ALA A 15 -17.70 -14.49 11.48
CA ALA A 15 -17.11 -14.01 12.72
C ALA A 15 -17.46 -12.53 12.87
N GLY A 16 -18.19 -12.20 13.93
CA GLY A 16 -18.59 -10.84 14.24
C GLY A 16 -19.69 -10.86 15.28
N GLU A 17 -19.33 -11.17 16.52
CA GLU A 17 -20.04 -10.75 17.74
C GLU A 17 -19.09 -11.00 18.92
N GLY A 18 -18.73 -9.93 19.62
CA GLY A 18 -17.84 -9.96 20.79
C GLY A 18 -18.63 -10.21 22.06
N TYR A 19 -18.05 -10.99 22.97
CA TYR A 19 -18.60 -11.25 24.30
C TYR A 19 -18.59 -9.99 25.17
N THR A 20 -19.60 -9.85 26.03
CA THR A 20 -19.70 -8.71 26.97
C THR A 20 -18.94 -9.00 28.27
N GLN A 21 -18.57 -7.93 29.01
CA GLN A 21 -17.79 -8.02 30.26
C GLN A 21 -18.40 -8.96 31.34
N VAL A 22 -19.70 -9.25 31.26
CA VAL A 22 -20.40 -10.11 32.22
C VAL A 22 -20.09 -11.61 31.98
N GLU A 23 -19.85 -12.04 30.73
CA GLU A 23 -19.50 -13.44 30.41
C GLU A 23 -18.06 -13.81 30.75
N LEU A 24 -17.15 -12.83 30.84
CA LEU A 24 -15.75 -13.07 31.25
C LEU A 24 -15.60 -13.28 32.76
N GLN A 25 -16.58 -12.87 33.56
CA GLN A 25 -16.53 -12.95 35.02
C GLN A 25 -17.14 -14.27 35.56
N GLU A 26 -17.91 -15.00 34.73
CA GLU A 26 -18.47 -16.31 35.05
C GLU A 26 -17.51 -17.49 34.77
N MET A 27 -16.38 -17.26 34.10
CA MET A 27 -15.35 -18.29 33.85
C MET A 27 -14.25 -18.37 34.93
N HIS A 28 -14.37 -17.62 36.03
CA HIS A 28 -13.32 -17.49 37.05
C HIS A 28 -13.84 -17.74 38.49
N GLY A 29 -14.66 -18.76 38.68
CA GLY A 29 -15.03 -19.29 40.00
C GLY A 29 -15.37 -20.77 39.91
N GLU A 30 -14.95 -21.54 40.92
CA GLU A 30 -15.09 -23.02 41.08
C GLU A 30 -13.96 -23.81 40.36
N ASP A 31 -13.01 -24.51 40.99
CA ASP A 31 -12.82 -24.98 42.37
C ASP A 31 -11.32 -25.24 42.65
N ALA A 32 -10.92 -25.09 43.91
CA ALA A 32 -9.64 -25.52 44.47
C ALA A 32 -9.87 -26.63 45.52
N GLU A 33 -8.81 -27.41 45.81
CA GLU A 33 -8.65 -28.45 46.86
C GLU A 33 -9.12 -29.88 46.46
N ASP A 34 -8.42 -31.00 46.68
CA ASP A 34 -7.16 -31.30 47.37
C ASP A 34 -6.64 -32.74 47.05
N ASP A 35 -5.30 -32.89 47.01
CA ASP A 35 -4.47 -34.05 47.47
C ASP A 35 -4.30 -35.39 46.65
N PRO A 36 -3.26 -36.24 46.92
CA PRO A 36 -2.22 -36.58 45.92
C PRO A 36 -1.87 -38.10 45.80
N GLN A 37 -1.39 -38.61 44.65
CA GLN A 37 -0.44 -39.75 44.58
C GLN A 37 -0.20 -40.31 43.16
N SER A 38 1.02 -40.84 43.00
CA SER A 38 1.46 -41.89 42.04
C SER A 38 1.71 -41.43 40.59
N SER A 39 2.97 -41.25 40.16
CA SER A 39 3.99 -42.25 39.77
C SER A 39 3.90 -42.70 38.30
N THR A 40 5.04 -42.52 37.62
CA THR A 40 5.59 -43.33 36.51
C THR A 40 4.84 -43.38 35.17
N ALA A 41 5.42 -42.68 34.18
CA ALA A 41 5.98 -43.18 32.90
C ALA A 41 5.18 -44.17 31.99
N PRO A 42 5.51 -44.22 30.69
CA PRO A 42 4.57 -44.51 29.59
C PRO A 42 4.46 -45.99 29.17
N LEU A 43 3.35 -46.37 28.54
CA LEU A 43 3.16 -47.63 27.80
C LEU A 43 3.19 -47.31 26.28
N LEU A 44 4.22 -47.73 25.52
CA LEU A 44 4.50 -49.08 24.94
C LEU A 44 3.56 -49.38 23.74
N SER A 45 4.06 -49.53 22.50
CA SER A 45 4.99 -50.54 21.91
C SER A 45 4.28 -51.73 21.28
N SER A 46 4.62 -52.03 20.02
CA SER A 46 4.88 -53.38 19.49
C SER A 46 5.53 -53.22 18.10
N GLY A 47 6.53 -53.97 17.63
CA GLY A 47 7.22 -55.16 18.13
C GLY A 47 7.44 -56.13 16.95
N SER A 48 8.69 -56.49 16.63
CA SER A 48 9.08 -57.70 15.88
C SER A 48 10.60 -57.96 16.01
N PRO A 49 11.06 -59.23 15.94
CA PRO A 49 12.05 -59.76 16.87
C PRO A 49 13.45 -60.07 16.30
N ILE A 50 14.36 -60.37 17.23
CA ILE A 50 15.80 -60.65 17.14
C ILE A 50 16.08 -62.14 16.81
N MET A 51 17.17 -62.40 16.07
CA MET A 51 18.22 -63.45 16.26
C MET A 51 19.00 -63.60 14.93
N ASP A 52 20.29 -63.84 14.81
CA ASP A 52 21.40 -64.18 15.71
C ASP A 52 22.73 -63.86 14.97
N GLU A 53 23.83 -63.63 15.69
CA GLU A 53 25.19 -63.60 15.12
C GLU A 53 25.74 -65.03 14.92
N PRO A 54 26.56 -65.27 13.89
CA PRO A 54 27.84 -65.91 14.20
C PRO A 54 29.05 -65.34 13.42
N LYS A 55 30.21 -65.54 14.06
CA LYS A 55 31.56 -65.10 13.69
C LYS A 55 32.13 -65.73 12.41
N ALA A 56 33.11 -65.00 11.87
CA ALA A 56 34.30 -65.44 11.10
C ALA A 56 34.20 -65.48 9.56
N GLY A 57 35.20 -64.90 8.89
CA GLY A 57 35.49 -65.19 7.48
C GLY A 57 36.06 -64.03 6.68
N ARG A 58 37.38 -63.96 6.59
CA ARG A 58 38.13 -63.05 5.72
C ARG A 58 37.99 -63.52 4.27
N THR A 59 37.37 -62.76 3.35
CA THR A 59 37.63 -62.88 1.91
C THR A 59 37.39 -61.56 1.16
N ARG A 60 38.46 -61.06 0.55
CA ARG A 60 38.44 -60.07 -0.54
C ARG A 60 37.68 -60.67 -1.72
N ALA A 61 36.57 -60.05 -2.12
CA ALA A 61 36.07 -59.93 -3.51
C ALA A 61 34.55 -59.67 -3.53
N ALA A 62 34.15 -58.43 -3.26
CA ALA A 62 32.88 -57.88 -3.77
C ALA A 62 32.91 -56.33 -3.76
N ALA A 63 34.08 -55.74 -3.96
CA ALA A 63 34.24 -54.31 -4.17
C ALA A 63 34.00 -54.00 -5.67
N ALA A 64 32.76 -54.14 -6.12
CA ALA A 64 32.38 -53.73 -7.48
C ALA A 64 30.88 -53.39 -7.65
N VAL A 65 30.05 -53.43 -6.60
CA VAL A 65 28.61 -53.10 -6.70
C VAL A 65 28.14 -52.08 -5.65
N SER A 66 29.00 -51.60 -4.75
CA SER A 66 28.61 -50.69 -3.66
C SER A 66 28.65 -49.18 -3.98
N ASN A 67 29.17 -48.77 -5.14
CA ASN A 67 29.32 -47.34 -5.48
C ASN A 67 28.26 -46.85 -6.50
N LEU A 68 27.46 -47.75 -7.06
CA LEU A 68 26.34 -47.40 -7.94
C LEU A 68 25.36 -46.37 -7.33
N PRO A 69 24.93 -46.48 -6.05
CA PRO A 69 24.00 -45.49 -5.50
C PRO A 69 24.64 -44.11 -5.34
N PHE A 70 25.95 -44.04 -5.00
CA PHE A 70 26.65 -42.77 -4.84
C PHE A 70 26.94 -42.06 -6.17
N VAL A 71 27.30 -42.82 -7.21
CA VAL A 71 27.49 -42.26 -8.55
C VAL A 71 26.14 -41.78 -9.11
N PHE A 72 25.07 -42.55 -8.90
CA PHE A 72 23.73 -42.14 -9.32
C PHE A 72 23.29 -40.86 -8.61
N LEU A 73 23.42 -40.79 -7.28
CA LEU A 73 23.10 -39.58 -6.50
C LEU A 73 23.94 -38.36 -6.93
N SER A 74 25.23 -38.53 -7.20
CA SER A 74 26.10 -37.44 -7.64
C SER A 74 25.71 -36.93 -9.04
N VAL A 75 25.38 -37.82 -9.97
CA VAL A 75 24.92 -37.46 -11.32
C VAL A 75 23.54 -36.79 -11.26
N THR A 76 22.61 -37.30 -10.46
CA THR A 76 21.29 -36.69 -10.27
C THR A 76 21.39 -35.31 -9.63
N ALA A 77 22.24 -35.14 -8.61
CA ALA A 77 22.48 -33.83 -7.98
C ALA A 77 23.11 -32.83 -8.96
N GLY A 78 24.08 -33.26 -9.78
CA GLY A 78 24.67 -32.44 -10.83
C GLY A 78 23.65 -32.04 -11.90
N PHE A 79 22.77 -32.96 -12.29
CA PHE A 79 21.69 -32.68 -13.24
C PHE A 79 20.68 -31.68 -12.67
N LEU A 80 20.23 -31.86 -11.41
CA LEU A 80 19.32 -30.92 -10.75
C LEU A 80 19.94 -29.54 -10.57
N PHE A 81 21.22 -29.46 -10.24
CA PHE A 81 21.96 -28.20 -10.17
C PHE A 81 22.04 -27.51 -11.54
N PHE A 82 22.33 -28.29 -12.60
CA PHE A 82 22.31 -27.76 -13.97
C PHE A 82 20.92 -27.22 -14.34
N LEU A 83 19.84 -27.95 -14.03
CA LEU A 83 18.48 -27.48 -14.29
C LEU A 83 18.16 -26.19 -13.50
N THR A 84 18.58 -26.08 -12.25
CA THR A 84 18.38 -24.84 -11.47
C THR A 84 19.18 -23.66 -12.02
N VAL A 85 20.41 -23.88 -12.48
CA VAL A 85 21.20 -22.84 -13.17
C VAL A 85 20.53 -22.43 -14.49
N VAL A 86 20.02 -23.39 -15.28
CA VAL A 86 19.28 -23.09 -16.51
C VAL A 86 17.99 -22.33 -16.21
N ALA A 87 17.24 -22.71 -15.16
CA ALA A 87 16.04 -22.01 -14.71
C ALA A 87 16.32 -20.57 -14.29
N TYR A 88 17.45 -20.35 -13.61
CA TYR A 88 17.86 -19.01 -13.15
C TYR A 88 18.31 -18.12 -14.31
N TRP A 89 19.09 -18.65 -15.25
CA TRP A 89 19.64 -17.88 -16.37
C TRP A 89 18.69 -17.74 -17.56
N ARG A 90 17.76 -18.68 -17.74
CA ARG A 90 16.77 -18.69 -18.83
C ARG A 90 15.41 -19.25 -18.34
N PRO A 91 14.65 -18.46 -17.57
CA PRO A 91 13.32 -18.86 -17.12
C PRO A 91 12.43 -19.23 -18.33
N GLY A 92 11.75 -20.38 -18.28
CA GLY A 92 10.89 -20.89 -19.37
C GLY A 92 11.47 -22.02 -20.24
N THR A 93 12.79 -22.28 -20.16
CA THR A 93 13.45 -23.30 -21.01
C THR A 93 13.13 -24.74 -20.59
N LEU A 94 12.94 -24.96 -19.29
CA LEU A 94 12.64 -26.29 -18.72
C LEU A 94 11.21 -26.71 -19.04
N GLU A 95 10.29 -25.76 -18.96
CA GLU A 95 8.88 -25.92 -19.22
C GLU A 95 8.62 -26.24 -20.70
N TRP A 96 9.39 -25.64 -21.62
CA TRP A 96 9.38 -25.96 -23.05
C TRP A 96 9.79 -27.40 -23.34
N TYR A 97 10.87 -27.89 -22.70
CA TYR A 97 11.36 -29.27 -22.90
C TYR A 97 10.43 -30.33 -22.30
N LEU A 98 9.66 -29.97 -21.27
CA LEU A 98 8.69 -30.85 -20.61
C LEU A 98 7.34 -30.91 -21.35
N GLY A 99 7.19 -30.22 -22.49
CA GLY A 99 5.93 -30.17 -23.24
C GLY A 99 4.80 -29.51 -22.46
N VAL A 100 5.11 -28.81 -21.37
CA VAL A 100 4.17 -27.95 -20.67
C VAL A 100 3.99 -26.73 -21.58
N PRO A 101 2.77 -26.36 -21.97
CA PRO A 101 2.54 -25.13 -22.70
C PRO A 101 2.87 -23.97 -21.75
N VAL A 102 4.13 -23.56 -21.74
CA VAL A 102 4.55 -22.29 -21.19
C VAL A 102 3.92 -21.24 -22.10
N PRO A 103 3.06 -20.36 -21.59
CA PRO A 103 2.75 -19.16 -22.34
C PRO A 103 4.09 -18.42 -22.44
N PHE A 104 4.75 -18.54 -23.59
CA PHE A 104 5.57 -17.45 -24.05
C PHE A 104 4.68 -16.22 -23.89
N PHE A 105 5.06 -15.31 -22.99
CA PHE A 105 4.59 -13.95 -23.07
C PHE A 105 5.14 -13.39 -24.38
N GLU A 106 4.53 -13.78 -25.50
CA GLU A 106 4.16 -12.77 -26.47
C GLU A 106 3.41 -11.75 -25.64
N GLN A 107 4.09 -10.63 -25.38
CA GLN A 107 3.40 -9.37 -25.18
C GLN A 107 2.41 -9.32 -26.33
N VAL A 108 1.15 -9.68 -26.09
CA VAL A 108 0.07 -9.27 -26.95
C VAL A 108 0.19 -7.76 -26.91
N PRO A 109 0.66 -7.10 -27.98
CA PRO A 109 0.60 -5.65 -27.99
C PRO A 109 -0.86 -5.31 -27.71
N ALA A 110 -1.10 -4.28 -26.90
CA ALA A 110 -2.43 -3.67 -26.76
C ALA A 110 -2.81 -2.97 -28.07
N SER A 111 -2.77 -3.71 -29.17
CA SER A 111 -3.25 -3.40 -30.49
C SER A 111 -4.06 -4.61 -30.94
N SER A 112 -5.27 -4.74 -30.41
CA SER A 112 -6.34 -5.31 -31.21
C SER A 112 -6.61 -4.32 -32.36
N GLN A 113 -5.73 -4.31 -33.36
CA GLN A 113 -6.09 -3.88 -34.71
C GLN A 113 -7.00 -4.97 -35.29
N GLY A 114 -8.23 -5.03 -34.79
CA GLY A 114 -9.31 -5.79 -35.39
C GLY A 114 -10.11 -4.83 -36.26
N ASN A 115 -10.22 -5.12 -37.56
CA ASN A 115 -11.11 -4.42 -38.47
C ASN A 115 -12.51 -4.22 -37.84
N HIS A 116 -13.02 -2.99 -37.95
CA HIS A 116 -14.16 -2.41 -37.24
C HIS A 116 -15.56 -3.02 -37.48
N ASN A 117 -15.70 -4.30 -37.88
CA ASN A 117 -17.03 -4.87 -38.21
C ASN A 117 -17.45 -6.15 -37.44
N ASP A 118 -16.62 -6.71 -36.56
CA ASP A 118 -16.95 -7.97 -35.84
C ASP A 118 -16.71 -7.90 -34.31
N LEU A 119 -16.89 -6.73 -33.70
CA LEU A 119 -16.97 -6.68 -32.23
C LEU A 119 -18.34 -7.20 -31.80
N ASN A 120 -18.34 -8.25 -30.98
CA ASN A 120 -19.54 -8.74 -30.31
C ASN A 120 -20.17 -7.56 -29.55
N SER A 121 -21.37 -7.15 -29.95
CA SER A 121 -22.06 -5.98 -29.38
C SER A 121 -22.24 -6.05 -27.86
N SER A 122 -22.19 -7.26 -27.28
CA SER A 122 -22.22 -7.48 -25.83
C SER A 122 -20.96 -7.04 -25.07
N LEU A 123 -19.85 -6.76 -25.77
CA LEU A 123 -18.59 -6.28 -25.19
C LEU A 123 -18.39 -4.76 -25.32
N ILE A 124 -19.33 -4.06 -25.97
CA ILE A 124 -19.23 -2.62 -26.16
C ILE A 124 -19.90 -1.90 -24.99
N ILE A 125 -19.15 -1.04 -24.32
CA ILE A 125 -19.67 -0.09 -23.35
C ILE A 125 -20.21 1.11 -24.13
N SER A 126 -21.48 1.45 -23.94
CA SER A 126 -22.10 2.62 -24.56
C SER A 126 -22.34 3.72 -23.54
N TYR A 127 -21.84 4.91 -23.84
CA TYR A 127 -22.09 6.15 -23.09
C TYR A 127 -23.11 7.07 -23.80
N GLU A 128 -23.96 6.54 -24.68
CA GLU A 128 -24.98 7.32 -25.41
C GLU A 128 -25.94 8.12 -24.51
N ASN A 129 -26.16 7.65 -23.27
CA ASN A 129 -26.99 8.35 -22.30
C ASN A 129 -26.31 9.54 -21.63
N TYR A 130 -25.01 9.74 -21.84
CA TYR A 130 -24.24 10.84 -21.29
C TYR A 130 -24.05 11.95 -22.32
N THR A 131 -24.30 13.19 -21.91
CA THR A 131 -24.26 14.38 -22.77
C THR A 131 -23.03 15.25 -22.55
N SER A 132 -22.26 15.01 -21.49
CA SER A 132 -21.07 15.77 -21.12
C SER A 132 -19.91 14.83 -20.84
N PHE A 133 -18.73 15.17 -21.37
CA PHE A 133 -17.49 14.45 -21.14
C PHE A 133 -16.36 15.41 -20.70
N PRO A 134 -15.37 14.95 -19.90
CA PRO A 134 -15.29 13.62 -19.28
C PRO A 134 -16.49 13.34 -18.37
N LEU A 135 -16.82 12.05 -18.15
CA LEU A 135 -17.87 11.71 -17.18
C LEU A 135 -17.44 12.17 -15.79
N SER A 136 -18.40 12.51 -14.93
CA SER A 136 -18.05 12.81 -13.54
C SER A 136 -17.50 11.56 -12.84
N THR A 137 -16.70 11.75 -11.80
CA THR A 137 -16.19 10.61 -11.02
C THR A 137 -17.29 9.80 -10.34
N HIS A 138 -18.46 10.42 -10.12
CA HIS A 138 -19.65 9.72 -9.66
C HIS A 138 -20.31 8.88 -10.77
N ASP A 139 -20.34 9.37 -12.01
CA ASP A 139 -20.87 8.61 -13.15
C ASP A 139 -20.02 7.37 -13.41
N TYR A 140 -18.68 7.49 -13.39
CA TYR A 140 -17.80 6.32 -13.47
C TYR A 140 -18.04 5.30 -12.35
N LEU A 141 -18.35 5.76 -11.13
CA LEU A 141 -18.74 4.89 -10.04
C LEU A 141 -20.03 4.13 -10.36
N VAL A 142 -21.04 4.82 -10.90
CA VAL A 142 -22.31 4.20 -11.32
C VAL A 142 -22.08 3.16 -12.41
N GLU A 143 -21.24 3.46 -13.41
CA GLU A 143 -20.88 2.50 -14.47
C GLU A 143 -20.17 1.25 -13.93
N CYS A 144 -19.22 1.42 -13.00
CA CYS A 144 -18.60 0.28 -12.33
C CYS A 144 -19.61 -0.59 -11.56
N TYR A 145 -20.62 0.01 -10.92
CA TYR A 145 -21.67 -0.73 -10.22
C TYR A 145 -22.62 -1.49 -11.15
N LYS A 146 -22.86 -1.01 -12.38
CA LYS A 146 -23.64 -1.76 -13.38
C LYS A 146 -22.96 -3.08 -13.72
N MET A 147 -21.63 -3.08 -13.84
CA MET A 147 -20.84 -4.29 -14.13
C MET A 147 -20.58 -5.15 -12.89
N HIS A 148 -20.47 -4.50 -11.72
CA HIS A 148 -20.16 -5.15 -10.46
C HIS A 148 -21.17 -4.75 -9.37
N PRO A 149 -22.41 -5.29 -9.41
CA PRO A 149 -23.47 -4.92 -8.46
C PRO A 149 -23.10 -5.20 -6.99
N GLY A 150 -22.25 -6.20 -6.75
CA GLY A 150 -21.72 -6.52 -5.42
C GLY A 150 -20.72 -5.49 -4.87
N GLY A 151 -20.32 -4.49 -5.65
CA GLY A 151 -19.36 -3.47 -5.24
C GLY A 151 -17.89 -3.89 -5.29
N PHE A 152 -17.61 -5.10 -5.79
CA PHE A 152 -16.26 -5.66 -5.93
C PHE A 152 -16.14 -6.37 -7.28
N MET A 153 -14.93 -6.38 -7.83
CA MET A 153 -14.64 -7.21 -9.01
C MET A 153 -14.71 -8.71 -8.66
N PRO A 154 -15.14 -9.57 -9.60
CA PRO A 154 -15.16 -11.01 -9.38
C PRO A 154 -13.76 -11.54 -9.02
N PRO A 155 -13.67 -12.65 -8.26
CA PRO A 155 -12.40 -13.23 -7.84
C PRO A 155 -11.73 -13.95 -9.03
N THR A 156 -11.09 -13.18 -9.89
CA THR A 156 -10.25 -13.64 -11.01
C THR A 156 -8.85 -13.06 -10.83
N LYS A 157 -7.80 -13.65 -11.44
CA LYS A 157 -6.46 -13.06 -11.34
C LYS A 157 -6.49 -11.59 -11.77
N PHE A 158 -5.68 -10.76 -11.13
CA PHE A 158 -5.79 -9.30 -11.20
C PHE A 158 -5.82 -8.74 -12.63
N TRP A 159 -4.96 -9.28 -13.50
CA TRP A 159 -4.83 -8.92 -14.91
C TRP A 159 -5.43 -9.91 -15.89
N GLU A 160 -6.15 -10.92 -15.42
CA GLU A 160 -6.81 -11.90 -16.29
C GLU A 160 -8.12 -11.32 -16.83
N PRO A 161 -8.30 -11.21 -18.16
CA PRO A 161 -9.53 -10.73 -18.73
C PRO A 161 -10.65 -11.74 -18.52
N ASN A 162 -11.90 -11.29 -18.63
CA ASN A 162 -13.04 -12.19 -18.65
C ASN A 162 -12.93 -13.14 -19.86
N ALA A 163 -13.32 -14.41 -19.68
CA ALA A 163 -13.38 -15.39 -20.77
C ALA A 163 -14.28 -14.94 -21.95
N ALA A 164 -15.27 -14.09 -21.69
CA ALA A 164 -16.11 -13.50 -22.73
C ALA A 164 -15.39 -12.43 -23.58
N GLY A 165 -14.24 -11.93 -23.15
CA GLY A 165 -13.50 -10.84 -23.77
C GLY A 165 -13.33 -9.62 -22.87
N VAL A 166 -12.65 -8.60 -23.38
CA VAL A 166 -12.48 -7.31 -22.70
C VAL A 166 -13.61 -6.38 -23.13
N MET A 167 -14.37 -5.85 -22.16
CA MET A 167 -15.34 -4.80 -22.44
C MET A 167 -14.64 -3.45 -22.56
N ASP A 168 -15.02 -2.68 -23.56
CA ASP A 168 -14.46 -1.34 -23.80
C ASP A 168 -15.44 -0.46 -24.59
N VAL A 169 -15.16 0.83 -24.67
CA VAL A 169 -15.86 1.76 -25.57
C VAL A 169 -15.28 1.69 -26.98
N VAL A 170 -15.98 2.27 -27.95
CA VAL A 170 -15.46 2.38 -29.32
C VAL A 170 -14.39 3.48 -29.35
N HIS A 171 -13.22 3.15 -29.89
CA HIS A 171 -12.09 4.08 -30.03
C HIS A 171 -11.98 4.61 -31.46
N GLY A 172 -11.60 5.89 -31.59
CA GLY A 172 -11.23 6.49 -32.86
C GLY A 172 -9.81 6.13 -33.28
N ASP A 173 -9.55 6.20 -34.60
CA ASP A 173 -8.21 6.07 -35.19
C ASP A 173 -7.46 7.42 -35.23
N ASP A 174 -7.53 8.19 -34.14
CA ASP A 174 -6.95 9.52 -34.07
C ASP A 174 -5.42 9.46 -34.02
N LYS A 175 -4.79 9.95 -35.10
CA LYS A 175 -3.32 10.01 -35.22
C LYS A 175 -2.74 10.87 -34.09
N GLY A 176 -1.95 10.23 -33.23
CA GLY A 176 -1.20 10.88 -32.16
C GLY A 176 -1.81 10.73 -30.76
N VAL A 177 -2.99 10.11 -30.62
CA VAL A 177 -3.47 9.63 -29.32
C VAL A 177 -2.64 8.41 -28.90
N CYS A 178 -2.32 8.32 -27.61
CA CYS A 178 -1.58 7.19 -27.07
C CYS A 178 -2.30 5.86 -27.37
N LYS A 179 -1.56 4.76 -27.56
CA LYS A 179 -2.16 3.44 -27.80
C LYS A 179 -2.85 2.89 -26.56
N SER A 180 -2.29 3.12 -25.38
CA SER A 180 -2.90 2.68 -24.12
C SER A 180 -2.48 3.57 -22.96
N THR A 181 -3.45 3.92 -22.11
CA THR A 181 -3.22 4.88 -21.02
C THR A 181 -3.84 4.43 -19.71
N ILE A 182 -3.19 4.79 -18.60
CA ILE A 182 -3.83 4.82 -17.28
C ILE A 182 -3.94 6.29 -16.87
N THR A 183 -5.15 6.75 -16.60
CA THR A 183 -5.41 8.11 -16.15
C THR A 183 -5.93 8.08 -14.72
N TYR A 184 -5.33 8.84 -13.81
CA TYR A 184 -5.94 9.09 -12.50
C TYR A 184 -6.71 10.41 -12.56
N MET A 185 -8.03 10.36 -12.37
CA MET A 185 -8.90 11.53 -12.38
C MET A 185 -9.24 11.97 -10.96
N LEU A 186 -8.87 13.21 -10.67
CA LEU A 186 -9.02 13.87 -9.38
C LEU A 186 -10.41 14.50 -9.26
N ASP A 187 -11.10 14.26 -8.14
CA ASP A 187 -12.42 14.84 -7.84
C ASP A 187 -12.46 15.70 -6.58
N GLY A 188 -11.43 15.61 -5.74
CA GLY A 188 -11.37 16.37 -4.51
C GLY A 188 -12.18 15.82 -3.33
N ARG A 189 -12.86 14.68 -3.47
CA ARG A 189 -13.64 14.04 -2.39
C ARG A 189 -12.73 13.60 -1.25
N MET A 190 -11.53 13.14 -1.59
CA MET A 190 -10.55 12.63 -0.63
C MET A 190 -9.51 13.70 -0.30
N GLY A 191 -8.80 13.49 0.81
CA GLY A 191 -7.68 14.33 1.24
C GLY A 191 -6.53 14.27 0.24
N LEU A 192 -5.70 15.32 0.19
CA LEU A 192 -4.54 15.41 -0.72
C LEU A 192 -3.69 14.12 -0.66
N LEU A 193 -3.26 13.71 0.53
CA LEU A 193 -2.36 12.56 0.68
C LEU A 193 -3.06 11.23 0.37
N ALA A 194 -4.39 11.16 0.45
CA ALA A 194 -5.15 10.00 0.01
C ALA A 194 -5.14 9.89 -1.52
N ASP A 195 -5.31 11.01 -2.23
CA ASP A 195 -5.13 11.05 -3.68
C ASP A 195 -3.68 10.72 -4.07
N LEU A 196 -2.67 11.30 -3.41
CA LEU A 196 -1.27 11.00 -3.70
C LEU A 196 -0.92 9.52 -3.47
N ALA A 197 -1.46 8.90 -2.42
CA ALA A 197 -1.25 7.48 -2.17
C ALA A 197 -1.84 6.60 -3.30
N LEU A 198 -3.04 6.92 -3.79
CA LEU A 198 -3.67 6.20 -4.90
C LEU A 198 -2.97 6.47 -6.24
N ILE A 199 -2.59 7.72 -6.51
CA ILE A 199 -1.79 8.11 -7.68
C ILE A 199 -0.47 7.34 -7.68
N ALA A 200 0.19 7.21 -6.54
CA ALA A 200 1.46 6.51 -6.44
C ALA A 200 1.32 5.05 -6.88
N GLN A 201 0.21 4.39 -6.53
CA GLN A 201 -0.07 3.03 -7.00
C GLN A 201 -0.44 2.99 -8.48
N ALA A 202 -1.34 3.86 -8.93
CA ALA A 202 -1.76 3.93 -10.34
C ALA A 202 -0.58 4.20 -11.29
N ALA A 203 0.31 5.12 -10.92
CA ALA A 203 1.52 5.42 -11.67
C ALA A 203 2.48 4.22 -11.71
N GLY A 204 2.60 3.47 -10.61
CA GLY A 204 3.37 2.23 -10.56
C GLY A 204 2.81 1.16 -11.50
N LEU A 205 1.49 0.96 -11.49
CA LEU A 205 0.82 0.06 -12.44
C LEU A 205 1.03 0.49 -13.89
N ALA A 206 1.03 1.79 -14.18
CA ALA A 206 1.26 2.29 -15.54
C ALA A 206 2.67 1.94 -16.04
N ARG A 207 3.69 2.05 -15.18
CA ARG A 207 5.06 1.63 -15.50
C ARG A 207 5.15 0.13 -15.75
N GLU A 208 4.60 -0.68 -14.85
CA GLU A 208 4.60 -2.14 -14.98
C GLU A 208 3.88 -2.62 -16.25
N ARG A 209 2.73 -2.01 -16.56
CA ARG A 209 1.89 -2.40 -17.71
C ARG A 209 2.30 -1.73 -19.01
N ASN A 210 3.38 -0.96 -19.01
CA ASN A 210 3.87 -0.21 -20.16
C ASN A 210 2.77 0.64 -20.81
N ARG A 211 2.08 1.45 -20.00
CA ARG A 211 0.99 2.36 -20.41
C ARG A 211 1.39 3.80 -20.11
N THR A 212 0.97 4.74 -20.96
CA THR A 212 1.21 6.17 -20.69
C THR A 212 0.34 6.61 -19.52
N PHE A 213 0.93 7.30 -18.54
CA PHE A 213 0.23 7.76 -17.35
C PHE A 213 -0.18 9.22 -17.48
N PHE A 214 -1.41 9.55 -17.09
CA PHE A 214 -1.92 10.92 -17.07
C PHE A 214 -2.62 11.23 -15.75
N ILE A 215 -2.63 12.50 -15.39
CA ILE A 215 -3.49 13.06 -14.34
C ILE A 215 -4.54 13.91 -15.02
N ASP A 216 -5.80 13.67 -14.70
CA ASP A 216 -6.92 14.53 -15.08
C ASP A 216 -7.40 15.29 -13.84
N ASP A 217 -7.20 16.60 -13.83
CA ASP A 217 -7.54 17.50 -12.73
C ASP A 217 -8.83 18.30 -12.98
N THR A 218 -9.62 17.91 -13.98
CA THR A 218 -10.84 18.62 -14.42
C THR A 218 -11.81 18.90 -13.27
N TYR A 219 -11.95 17.95 -12.33
CA TYR A 219 -12.86 18.06 -11.18
C TYR A 219 -12.13 18.29 -9.86
N TRP A 220 -10.83 18.60 -9.89
CA TRP A 220 -10.07 18.70 -8.65
C TRP A 220 -10.37 20.00 -7.92
N ASN A 221 -10.59 19.88 -6.62
CA ASN A 221 -10.93 21.01 -5.77
C ASN A 221 -9.73 21.77 -5.18
N ARG A 222 -8.51 21.40 -5.56
CA ARG A 222 -7.27 21.98 -5.01
C ARG A 222 -6.53 22.88 -6.01
N GLY A 223 -7.19 23.29 -7.08
CA GLY A 223 -6.56 23.93 -8.23
C GLY A 223 -6.17 22.90 -9.28
N ARG A 224 -5.19 23.23 -10.11
CA ARG A 224 -4.63 22.30 -11.09
C ARG A 224 -3.48 21.50 -10.50
N TRP A 225 -3.22 20.32 -11.05
CA TRP A 225 -2.07 19.50 -10.71
C TRP A 225 -0.77 20.31 -10.78
N ILE A 226 -0.59 21.06 -11.86
CA ILE A 226 0.61 21.86 -12.12
C ILE A 226 0.79 23.07 -11.18
N ASP A 227 -0.27 23.47 -10.46
CA ASP A 227 -0.15 24.51 -9.44
C ASP A 227 0.65 24.01 -8.22
N HIS A 228 0.85 22.68 -8.11
CA HIS A 228 1.51 22.01 -6.99
C HIS A 228 2.67 21.09 -7.37
N PHE A 229 2.56 20.37 -8.49
CA PHE A 229 3.49 19.33 -8.91
C PHE A 229 3.94 19.56 -10.36
N GLN A 230 5.03 18.91 -10.77
CA GLN A 230 5.45 18.89 -12.18
C GLN A 230 4.49 18.04 -13.00
N ASP A 231 4.40 18.34 -14.29
CA ASP A 231 3.56 17.56 -15.21
C ASP A 231 4.06 16.10 -15.27
N VAL A 232 3.14 15.14 -15.08
CA VAL A 232 3.50 13.72 -15.06
C VAL A 232 4.02 13.20 -16.39
N SER A 233 3.70 13.89 -17.50
CA SER A 233 4.24 13.56 -18.82
C SER A 233 5.75 13.83 -18.93
N GLU A 234 6.27 14.75 -18.11
CA GLU A 234 7.69 15.07 -18.02
C GLU A 234 8.41 14.14 -17.03
N THR A 235 7.78 13.84 -15.89
CA THR A 235 8.40 13.06 -14.81
C THR A 235 8.31 11.54 -15.03
N GLN A 236 7.28 11.08 -15.73
CA GLN A 236 7.10 9.68 -16.13
C GLN A 236 6.73 9.61 -17.62
N PRO A 237 7.69 9.80 -18.54
CA PRO A 237 7.42 9.64 -19.96
C PRO A 237 6.96 8.21 -20.23
N GLY A 238 5.78 8.08 -20.84
CA GLY A 238 5.21 6.78 -21.21
C GLY A 238 5.98 6.10 -22.36
N PRO A 239 5.52 4.91 -22.80
CA PRO A 239 6.10 4.20 -23.96
C PRO A 239 6.05 5.00 -25.27
N GLU A 240 5.16 5.97 -25.37
CA GLU A 240 4.97 6.83 -26.53
C GLU A 240 5.16 8.29 -26.12
N PRO A 241 6.40 8.78 -25.94
CA PRO A 241 6.65 10.15 -25.50
C PRO A 241 6.02 11.17 -26.45
N GLY A 242 5.28 12.14 -25.89
CA GLY A 242 4.61 13.19 -26.64
C GLY A 242 3.28 12.78 -27.30
N CYS A 243 2.79 11.56 -27.07
CA CYS A 243 1.42 11.21 -27.46
C CYS A 243 0.39 12.03 -26.66
N LYS A 244 -0.76 12.27 -27.27
CA LYS A 244 -1.86 13.03 -26.67
C LYS A 244 -2.71 12.13 -25.77
N PRO A 245 -3.28 12.68 -24.67
CA PRO A 245 -4.29 11.97 -23.90
C PRO A 245 -5.48 11.58 -24.80
N PRO A 246 -6.17 10.48 -24.50
CA PRO A 246 -7.31 10.03 -25.29
C PRO A 246 -8.48 11.00 -25.18
N PRO A 247 -9.40 11.01 -26.17
CA PRO A 247 -10.64 11.75 -26.07
C PRO A 247 -11.40 11.35 -24.80
N PRO A 248 -12.04 12.30 -24.08
CA PRO A 248 -12.75 12.01 -22.83
C PRO A 248 -13.86 10.95 -22.94
N GLN A 249 -14.40 10.73 -24.14
CA GLN A 249 -15.39 9.68 -24.44
C GLN A 249 -14.81 8.26 -24.38
N GLU A 250 -13.49 8.14 -24.52
CA GLU A 250 -12.79 6.86 -24.56
C GLU A 250 -12.36 6.37 -23.18
N TYR A 251 -12.54 7.17 -22.13
CA TYR A 251 -12.19 6.79 -20.76
C TYR A 251 -13.16 5.76 -20.21
N VAL A 252 -12.62 4.65 -19.68
CA VAL A 252 -13.40 3.57 -19.08
C VAL A 252 -12.86 3.26 -17.69
N ALA A 253 -13.72 3.30 -16.68
CA ALA A 253 -13.30 3.01 -15.30
C ALA A 253 -13.28 1.50 -15.00
N CYS A 254 -14.32 0.78 -15.41
CA CYS A 254 -14.42 -0.67 -15.32
C CYS A 254 -14.75 -1.24 -16.70
N PRO A 255 -14.09 -2.33 -17.16
CA PRO A 255 -13.04 -3.11 -16.49
C PRO A 255 -11.63 -2.48 -16.57
N ARG A 256 -10.68 -2.99 -15.76
CA ARG A 256 -9.26 -2.53 -15.73
C ARG A 256 -8.51 -2.70 -17.07
N HIS A 257 -9.00 -3.63 -17.89
CA HIS A 257 -8.39 -4.02 -19.16
C HIS A 257 -8.69 -3.07 -20.31
N ALA A 258 -9.62 -2.13 -20.13
CA ALA A 258 -9.94 -1.13 -21.15
C ALA A 258 -8.68 -0.38 -21.61
N ARG A 259 -8.62 -0.01 -22.90
CA ARG A 259 -7.49 0.62 -23.58
C ARG A 259 -7.08 1.93 -22.92
N HIS A 260 -8.06 2.71 -22.49
CA HIS A 260 -7.90 3.98 -21.78
C HIS A 260 -8.57 3.89 -20.42
N TRP A 261 -7.84 3.30 -19.46
CA TRP A 261 -8.38 3.00 -18.14
C TRP A 261 -8.29 4.24 -17.25
N VAL A 262 -9.43 4.69 -16.73
CA VAL A 262 -9.49 5.80 -15.77
C VAL A 262 -9.75 5.31 -14.34
N ILE A 263 -8.98 5.82 -13.39
CA ILE A 263 -9.11 5.51 -11.97
C ILE A 263 -9.47 6.79 -11.24
N THR A 264 -10.42 6.69 -10.32
CA THR A 264 -10.81 7.80 -9.44
C THR A 264 -10.76 7.33 -7.99
N SER A 265 -10.76 8.27 -7.05
CA SER A 265 -10.90 7.96 -5.62
C SER A 265 -12.14 7.10 -5.31
N ARG A 266 -13.19 7.20 -6.12
CA ARG A 266 -14.47 6.48 -5.97
C ARG A 266 -14.45 5.08 -6.56
N THR A 267 -13.72 4.89 -7.66
CA THR A 267 -13.60 3.60 -8.35
C THR A 267 -12.40 2.78 -7.86
N ALA A 268 -11.46 3.42 -7.14
CA ALA A 268 -10.31 2.78 -6.50
C ALA A 268 -10.65 1.49 -5.76
N LYS A 269 -11.76 1.45 -5.01
CA LYS A 269 -12.19 0.25 -4.26
C LYS A 269 -12.41 -1.00 -5.11
N PHE A 270 -12.82 -0.83 -6.38
CA PHE A 270 -12.97 -1.97 -7.28
C PHE A 270 -11.59 -2.50 -7.66
N HIS A 271 -10.65 -1.59 -7.92
CA HIS A 271 -9.36 -1.91 -8.53
C HIS A 271 -8.26 -2.27 -7.55
N PHE A 272 -8.27 -1.69 -6.36
CA PHE A 272 -7.20 -1.79 -5.37
C PHE A 272 -7.61 -2.59 -4.13
N GLY A 273 -8.72 -3.34 -4.20
CA GLY A 273 -9.20 -4.22 -3.12
C GLY A 273 -8.44 -5.55 -3.01
N HIS A 274 -9.09 -6.60 -2.54
CA HIS A 274 -8.48 -7.92 -2.26
C HIS A 274 -7.59 -8.44 -3.39
N MET A 275 -8.08 -8.44 -4.63
CA MET A 275 -7.33 -8.93 -5.78
C MET A 275 -6.02 -8.17 -6.04
N TYR A 276 -5.96 -6.89 -5.66
CA TYR A 276 -4.73 -6.11 -5.76
C TYR A 276 -3.70 -6.60 -4.76
N TYR A 277 -4.10 -6.75 -3.50
CA TYR A 277 -3.22 -7.26 -2.46
C TYR A 277 -2.73 -8.66 -2.79
N GLU A 278 -3.61 -9.59 -3.17
CA GLU A 278 -3.19 -10.95 -3.56
C GLU A 278 -2.17 -10.98 -4.71
N ASN A 279 -2.21 -10.00 -5.62
CA ASN A 279 -1.32 -9.95 -6.77
C ASN A 279 0.02 -9.24 -6.47
N TYR A 280 0.00 -8.21 -5.63
CA TYR A 280 1.16 -7.33 -5.41
C TYR A 280 1.80 -7.49 -4.04
N GLU A 281 1.18 -8.19 -3.10
CA GLU A 281 1.85 -8.58 -1.87
C GLU A 281 2.79 -9.75 -2.12
N ASP A 282 3.86 -9.84 -1.34
CA ASP A 282 4.68 -11.04 -1.28
C ASP A 282 3.96 -12.09 -0.41
N GLY A 283 3.28 -13.02 -1.07
CA GLY A 283 2.57 -14.12 -0.41
C GLY A 283 3.47 -15.09 0.37
N TYR A 284 4.79 -15.07 0.16
CA TYR A 284 5.76 -15.90 0.88
C TYR A 284 6.40 -15.18 2.08
N ALA A 285 6.27 -13.86 2.15
CA ALA A 285 6.70 -13.08 3.30
C ALA A 285 5.68 -13.15 4.44
N HIS A 286 6.07 -12.63 5.61
CA HIS A 286 5.24 -12.58 6.81
C HIS A 286 4.98 -11.13 7.21
N SER A 287 3.82 -10.90 7.84
CA SER A 287 3.43 -9.61 8.44
C SER A 287 3.70 -8.41 7.49
N THR A 288 4.36 -7.35 7.96
CA THR A 288 4.63 -6.12 7.22
C THR A 288 5.48 -6.36 5.96
N ASN A 289 6.39 -7.35 5.95
CA ASN A 289 7.21 -7.65 4.78
C ASN A 289 6.39 -8.06 3.55
N ARG A 290 5.17 -8.61 3.73
CA ARG A 290 4.25 -8.91 2.62
C ARG A 290 3.96 -7.68 1.78
N LEU A 291 3.95 -6.50 2.40
CA LEU A 291 3.60 -5.25 1.75
C LEU A 291 4.77 -4.56 1.04
N LYS A 292 5.99 -5.13 1.10
CA LYS A 292 7.18 -4.53 0.52
C LYS A 292 7.03 -4.18 -0.97
N PRO A 293 6.47 -5.05 -1.85
CA PRO A 293 6.36 -4.67 -3.25
C PRO A 293 5.35 -3.53 -3.47
N ILE A 294 4.21 -3.52 -2.76
CA ILE A 294 3.23 -2.40 -2.81
C ILE A 294 3.86 -1.09 -2.31
N TYR A 295 4.70 -1.18 -1.28
CA TYR A 295 5.48 -0.05 -0.78
C TYR A 295 6.46 0.46 -1.84
N ASP A 296 7.21 -0.43 -2.49
CA ASP A 296 8.22 -0.05 -3.49
C ASP A 296 7.57 0.63 -4.71
N PHE A 297 6.35 0.20 -5.09
CA PHE A 297 5.52 0.89 -6.08
C PHE A 297 5.24 2.33 -5.68
N ALA A 298 4.75 2.54 -4.45
CA ALA A 298 4.46 3.88 -3.95
C ALA A 298 5.72 4.73 -3.82
N ALA A 299 6.79 4.19 -3.25
CA ALA A 299 8.05 4.88 -3.03
C ALA A 299 8.69 5.32 -4.35
N GLY A 300 8.68 4.44 -5.36
CA GLY A 300 9.15 4.76 -6.70
C GLY A 300 8.35 5.89 -7.34
N SER A 301 7.03 5.87 -7.25
CA SER A 301 6.18 6.94 -7.79
C SER A 301 6.31 8.26 -7.03
N LEU A 302 6.43 8.22 -5.70
CA LEU A 302 6.58 9.43 -4.89
C LEU A 302 7.92 10.14 -5.17
N ARG A 303 8.97 9.37 -5.48
CA ARG A 303 10.30 9.90 -5.83
C ARG A 303 10.39 10.40 -7.26
N ASN A 304 9.81 9.66 -8.21
CA ASN A 304 10.09 9.87 -9.63
C ASN A 304 8.93 10.47 -10.42
N THR A 305 7.68 10.29 -9.97
CA THR A 305 6.48 10.74 -10.71
C THR A 305 5.86 11.97 -10.05
N ILE A 306 5.65 11.91 -8.73
CA ILE A 306 5.01 12.97 -7.95
C ILE A 306 6.09 13.91 -7.44
N ILE A 307 6.53 14.83 -8.28
CA ILE A 307 7.60 15.78 -7.96
C ILE A 307 6.97 17.16 -7.74
N PRO A 308 7.22 17.86 -6.61
CA PRO A 308 6.74 19.21 -6.40
C PRO A 308 7.21 20.15 -7.53
N ASN A 309 6.37 21.12 -7.90
CA ASN A 309 6.78 22.12 -8.88
C ASN A 309 7.88 23.03 -8.34
N THR A 310 8.43 23.90 -9.20
CA THR A 310 9.52 24.81 -8.83
C THR A 310 9.21 25.64 -7.59
N GLU A 311 7.98 26.12 -7.47
CA GLU A 311 7.59 26.98 -6.36
C GLU A 311 7.48 26.22 -5.03
N ASN A 312 6.83 25.06 -5.03
CA ASN A 312 6.75 24.23 -3.84
C ASN A 312 8.13 23.70 -3.43
N THR A 313 8.98 23.36 -4.40
CA THR A 313 10.38 22.96 -4.14
C THR A 313 11.16 24.09 -3.47
N ARG A 314 11.01 25.33 -3.94
CA ARG A 314 11.64 26.52 -3.32
C ARG A 314 11.19 26.71 -1.88
N LEU A 315 9.90 26.54 -1.60
CA LEU A 315 9.34 26.67 -0.25
C LEU A 315 9.83 25.56 0.69
N ILE A 316 9.86 24.32 0.20
CA ILE A 316 10.42 23.17 0.93
C ILE A 316 11.89 23.45 1.30
N ASN A 317 12.70 23.89 0.34
CA ASN A 317 14.11 24.22 0.58
C ASN A 317 14.27 25.37 1.59
N SER A 318 13.43 26.40 1.51
CA SER A 318 13.45 27.52 2.46
C SER A 318 13.18 27.06 3.90
N VAL A 319 12.25 26.12 4.11
CA VAL A 319 12.01 25.54 5.43
C VAL A 319 13.18 24.66 5.86
N GLN A 320 13.73 23.87 4.94
CA GLN A 320 14.88 23.00 5.22
C GLN A 320 16.09 23.82 5.69
N GLU A 321 16.34 24.98 5.09
CA GLU A 321 17.39 25.91 5.52
C GLU A 321 17.14 26.44 6.94
N GLU A 322 15.91 26.86 7.26
CA GLU A 322 15.56 27.32 8.62
C GLU A 322 15.71 26.20 9.66
N VAL A 323 15.31 24.98 9.33
CA VAL A 323 15.45 23.80 10.21
C VAL A 323 16.92 23.41 10.39
N ALA A 324 17.72 23.42 9.32
CA ALA A 324 19.14 23.05 9.36
C ALA A 324 19.99 24.01 10.21
N VAL A 325 19.58 25.28 10.33
CA VAL A 325 20.21 26.25 11.24
C VAL A 325 20.00 25.87 12.71
N LEU A 326 18.85 25.27 13.02
CA LEU A 326 18.50 24.90 14.39
C LEU A 326 19.10 23.56 14.80
N SER A 327 19.09 22.56 13.90
CA SER A 327 19.65 21.24 14.17
C SER A 327 20.00 20.50 12.89
N SER A 328 21.06 19.69 12.94
CA SER A 328 21.44 18.77 11.85
C SER A 328 20.53 17.53 11.76
N THR A 329 19.84 17.20 12.84
CA THR A 329 18.90 16.08 12.93
C THR A 329 17.65 16.51 13.68
N TYR A 330 16.50 15.92 13.35
CA TYR A 330 15.24 16.28 13.99
C TYR A 330 14.27 15.11 13.98
N LEU A 331 13.32 15.13 14.91
CA LEU A 331 12.14 14.27 14.88
C LEU A 331 10.96 15.07 14.36
N SER A 332 9.91 14.40 13.92
CA SER A 332 8.69 15.05 13.47
C SER A 332 7.46 14.48 14.14
N ALA A 333 6.42 15.30 14.26
CA ALA A 333 5.12 14.87 14.75
C ALA A 333 4.00 15.48 13.94
N HIS A 334 3.00 14.66 13.60
CA HIS A 334 1.80 15.07 12.89
C HIS A 334 0.55 14.77 13.71
N LEU A 335 -0.15 15.82 14.14
CA LEU A 335 -1.38 15.71 14.92
C LEU A 335 -2.57 15.98 14.02
N ARG A 336 -3.44 14.98 13.87
CA ARG A 336 -4.70 15.12 13.14
C ARG A 336 -5.85 15.28 14.13
N ARG A 337 -6.52 16.43 14.10
CA ARG A 337 -7.77 16.70 14.83
C ARG A 337 -8.95 16.69 13.83
N GLY A 338 -9.62 17.81 13.58
CA GLY A 338 -10.69 17.99 12.59
C GLY A 338 -11.65 16.81 12.40
N ASP A 339 -11.95 16.44 11.16
CA ASP A 339 -12.95 15.39 10.87
C ASP A 339 -12.47 13.95 11.15
N ARG A 340 -11.17 13.71 11.37
CA ARG A 340 -10.62 12.35 11.46
C ARG A 340 -10.31 12.00 12.91
N LYS A 341 -10.99 10.97 13.40
CA LYS A 341 -10.75 10.42 14.74
C LYS A 341 -9.69 9.30 14.72
N PRO A 342 -9.04 9.00 15.85
CA PRO A 342 -8.18 7.84 15.98
C PRO A 342 -8.97 6.55 15.67
N SER A 343 -8.28 5.56 15.12
CA SER A 343 -8.83 4.26 14.76
C SER A 343 -8.93 3.32 15.95
N SER A 344 -8.15 3.53 17.01
CA SER A 344 -8.20 2.69 18.21
C SER A 344 -9.44 3.01 19.06
N TYR A 345 -9.99 1.95 19.66
CA TYR A 345 -11.16 2.06 20.53
C TYR A 345 -10.86 2.85 21.82
N GLU A 346 -9.60 2.86 22.25
CA GLU A 346 -9.12 3.57 23.45
C GLU A 346 -9.44 5.07 23.43
N TYR A 347 -9.37 5.69 22.25
CA TYR A 347 -9.67 7.11 22.06
C TYR A 347 -11.01 7.32 21.34
N HIS A 348 -11.96 6.38 21.47
CA HIS A 348 -13.24 6.44 20.78
C HIS A 348 -14.01 7.72 21.15
N GLY A 349 -14.37 8.51 20.13
CA GLY A 349 -15.09 9.78 20.30
C GLY A 349 -14.22 10.96 20.73
N SER A 350 -12.92 10.75 20.95
CA SER A 350 -11.96 11.80 21.33
C SER A 350 -10.76 11.79 20.38
N TYR A 351 -9.68 12.48 20.76
CA TYR A 351 -8.42 12.44 20.04
C TYR A 351 -7.31 11.93 20.97
N VAL A 352 -6.24 11.38 20.37
CA VAL A 352 -5.04 10.98 21.13
C VAL A 352 -4.47 12.17 21.89
N PRO A 353 -4.28 12.10 23.22
CA PRO A 353 -3.71 13.20 24.02
C PRO A 353 -2.33 13.64 23.51
N THR A 354 -2.00 14.93 23.62
CA THR A 354 -0.67 15.44 23.21
C THR A 354 0.47 14.82 24.02
N LYS A 355 0.19 14.45 25.29
CA LYS A 355 1.13 13.72 26.12
C LYS A 355 1.61 12.42 25.49
N ASP A 356 0.73 11.66 24.83
CA ASP A 356 1.11 10.40 24.19
C ASP A 356 2.06 10.63 23.00
N PHE A 357 1.91 11.76 22.30
CA PHE A 357 2.87 12.18 21.27
C PHE A 357 4.20 12.60 21.88
N PHE A 358 4.18 13.33 23.00
CA PHE A 358 5.39 13.71 23.73
C PHE A 358 6.16 12.47 24.19
N ASP A 359 5.48 11.52 24.86
CA ASP A 359 6.09 10.29 25.37
C ASP A 359 6.68 9.45 24.22
N ALA A 360 6.01 9.41 23.05
CA ALA A 360 6.52 8.72 21.86
C ALA A 360 7.70 9.43 21.20
N LEU A 361 7.74 10.77 21.22
CA LEU A 361 8.88 11.56 20.75
C LEU A 361 10.11 11.36 21.64
N ASP A 362 9.90 11.32 22.96
CA ASP A 362 10.93 11.09 23.97
C ASP A 362 11.55 9.69 23.84
N ASP A 363 10.70 8.66 23.67
CA ASP A 363 11.14 7.30 23.36
C ASP A 363 11.92 7.23 22.04
N ALA A 364 11.42 7.85 20.97
CA ALA A 364 12.12 7.86 19.68
C ALA A 364 13.48 8.58 19.75
N ALA A 365 13.59 9.68 20.50
CA ALA A 365 14.84 10.38 20.74
C ALA A 365 15.85 9.49 21.50
N SER A 366 15.37 8.81 22.54
CA SER A 366 16.19 7.89 23.34
C SER A 366 16.75 6.75 22.50
N ARG A 367 15.91 6.15 21.64
CA ARG A 367 16.30 5.01 20.79
C ARG A 367 17.20 5.40 19.62
N LEU A 368 16.84 6.45 18.89
CA LEU A 368 17.44 6.77 17.58
C LEU A 368 18.54 7.83 17.68
N GLN A 369 18.34 8.85 18.52
CA GLN A 369 19.30 9.94 18.70
C GLN A 369 20.24 9.70 19.90
N ARG A 370 19.96 8.69 20.73
CA ARG A 370 20.67 8.41 21.99
C ARG A 370 20.71 9.63 22.92
N SER A 371 19.58 10.32 23.00
CA SER A 371 19.37 11.51 23.82
C SER A 371 18.12 11.30 24.68
N ASP A 372 18.16 11.71 25.95
CA ASP A 372 17.02 11.58 26.86
C ASP A 372 15.84 12.47 26.45
N HIS A 373 16.06 13.47 25.58
CA HIS A 373 15.02 14.36 25.06
C HIS A 373 15.23 14.69 23.58
N PRO A 374 14.17 15.00 22.81
CA PRO A 374 14.28 15.42 21.42
C PRO A 374 14.98 16.77 21.27
N SER A 375 16.01 16.84 20.42
CA SER A 375 16.79 18.07 20.20
C SER A 375 16.04 19.16 19.42
N LEU A 376 15.26 18.74 18.41
CA LEU A 376 14.38 19.57 17.61
C LEU A 376 13.22 18.71 17.11
N VAL A 377 11.98 19.21 17.25
CA VAL A 377 10.80 18.58 16.68
C VAL A 377 10.18 19.47 15.61
N TYR A 378 10.01 18.94 14.40
CA TYR A 378 9.16 19.54 13.38
C TYR A 378 7.71 19.15 13.62
N LEU A 379 6.85 20.13 13.89
CA LEU A 379 5.48 19.91 14.29
C LEU A 379 4.51 20.44 13.25
N ALA A 380 3.62 19.56 12.78
CA ALA A 380 2.50 19.93 11.92
C ALA A 380 1.18 19.44 12.53
N SER A 381 0.16 20.29 12.44
CA SER A 381 -1.17 19.99 12.95
C SER A 381 -2.18 20.83 12.18
N ASP A 382 -3.35 20.26 11.93
CA ASP A 382 -4.49 21.04 11.44
C ASP A 382 -5.16 21.84 12.57
N SER A 383 -4.84 21.57 13.84
CA SER A 383 -5.36 22.31 14.99
C SER A 383 -4.27 23.20 15.62
N PRO A 384 -4.42 24.55 15.58
CA PRO A 384 -3.51 25.46 16.26
C PRO A 384 -3.41 25.20 17.77
N THR A 385 -4.53 24.85 18.41
CA THR A 385 -4.55 24.52 19.84
C THR A 385 -3.72 23.28 20.16
N ALA A 386 -3.86 22.21 19.37
CA ALA A 386 -3.04 21.01 19.57
C ALA A 386 -1.54 21.27 19.30
N LEU A 387 -1.24 22.17 18.37
CA LEU A 387 0.13 22.60 18.06
C LEU A 387 0.75 23.34 19.23
N GLU A 388 0.03 24.30 19.83
CA GLU A 388 0.47 25.05 21.02
C GLU A 388 0.64 24.14 22.24
N GLU A 389 -0.33 23.24 22.47
CA GLU A 389 -0.32 22.31 23.60
C GLU A 389 0.92 21.40 23.57
N LEU A 390 1.18 20.70 22.46
CA LEU A 390 2.40 19.87 22.35
C LEU A 390 3.67 20.72 22.35
N SER A 391 3.65 21.90 21.72
CA SER A 391 4.81 22.81 21.74
C SER A 391 5.22 23.25 23.13
N SER A 392 4.27 23.33 24.08
CA SER A 392 4.53 23.71 25.47
C SER A 392 5.26 22.62 26.27
N LEU A 393 5.18 21.36 25.81
CA LEU A 393 5.84 20.21 26.43
C LEU A 393 7.25 19.98 25.90
N LEU A 394 7.58 20.53 24.73
CA LEU A 394 8.81 20.24 24.00
C LEU A 394 9.87 21.34 24.20
N PRO A 395 11.16 20.99 24.34
CA PRO A 395 12.22 21.96 24.58
C PRO A 395 12.50 22.85 23.35
N SER A 396 12.36 22.30 22.14
CA SER A 396 12.67 22.98 20.88
C SER A 396 11.74 22.48 19.77
N VAL A 397 11.00 23.41 19.15
CA VAL A 397 9.98 23.09 18.14
C VAL A 397 10.01 24.08 17.00
N TYR A 398 9.95 23.55 15.78
CA TYR A 398 9.72 24.29 14.56
C TYR A 398 8.38 23.89 13.93
N SER A 399 7.66 24.86 13.38
CA SER A 399 6.43 24.68 12.61
C SER A 399 6.33 25.82 11.60
N LEU A 400 5.51 25.68 10.54
CA LEU A 400 5.33 26.77 9.57
C LEU A 400 4.86 28.09 10.21
N SER A 401 4.08 28.01 11.28
CA SER A 401 3.64 29.20 12.04
C SER A 401 4.76 29.95 12.75
N ARG A 402 5.90 29.29 13.00
CA ARG A 402 7.09 29.85 13.65
C ARG A 402 8.16 30.31 12.65
N SER A 403 7.92 30.13 11.35
CA SER A 403 8.85 30.54 10.29
C SER A 403 9.17 32.04 10.33
N THR A 404 10.42 32.39 10.02
CA THR A 404 10.81 33.79 9.88
C THR A 404 10.26 34.39 8.58
N ASN A 405 10.17 33.56 7.53
CA ASN A 405 9.59 33.91 6.25
C ASN A 405 8.06 34.11 6.36
N ALA A 406 7.59 35.29 5.95
CA ALA A 406 6.17 35.65 5.96
C ALA A 406 5.31 34.82 4.99
N GLU A 407 5.89 34.38 3.87
CA GLU A 407 5.22 33.55 2.89
C GLU A 407 4.90 32.16 3.48
N LEU A 408 5.89 31.51 4.11
CA LEU A 408 5.71 30.22 4.77
C LEU A 408 4.65 30.28 5.88
N LYS A 409 4.67 31.35 6.70
CA LYS A 409 3.63 31.58 7.72
C LYS A 409 2.22 31.68 7.12
N SER A 410 2.09 32.21 5.91
CA SER A 410 0.80 32.34 5.23
C SER A 410 0.24 31.01 4.70
N LEU A 411 1.04 29.94 4.70
CA LEU A 411 0.64 28.60 4.27
C LEU A 411 0.04 27.75 5.39
N VAL A 412 0.12 28.22 6.64
CA VAL A 412 -0.43 27.52 7.81
C VAL A 412 -1.92 27.28 7.62
N SER A 413 -2.39 26.10 8.07
CA SER A 413 -3.80 25.76 8.01
C SER A 413 -4.65 26.86 8.68
N PRO A 414 -5.75 27.33 8.05
CA PRO A 414 -6.61 28.36 8.63
C PRO A 414 -7.38 27.89 9.87
N GLY A 415 -7.41 26.57 10.11
CA GLY A 415 -8.06 25.93 11.25
C GLY A 415 -8.10 24.43 11.06
N GLU A 416 -8.90 23.76 11.91
CA GLU A 416 -9.06 22.30 11.85
C GLU A 416 -9.59 21.83 10.50
N TYR A 417 -9.04 20.72 10.00
CA TYR A 417 -9.31 20.27 8.64
C TYR A 417 -10.55 19.36 8.59
N PHE A 418 -11.56 19.82 7.85
CA PHE A 418 -12.78 19.06 7.52
C PHE A 418 -12.89 18.92 6.00
N GLN A 419 -12.75 17.69 5.49
CA GLN A 419 -12.78 17.39 4.07
C GLN A 419 -14.12 17.77 3.43
N GLY A 420 -15.24 17.57 4.15
CA GLY A 420 -16.58 17.93 3.68
C GLY A 420 -16.80 19.44 3.55
N ASP A 421 -15.99 20.25 4.23
CA ASP A 421 -16.07 21.71 4.19
C ASP A 421 -15.01 22.34 3.29
N PHE A 422 -14.04 21.55 2.79
CA PHE A 422 -12.90 22.08 2.06
C PHE A 422 -13.32 22.86 0.80
N ASP A 423 -14.37 22.40 0.12
CA ASP A 423 -14.94 23.07 -1.07
C ASP A 423 -15.63 24.40 -0.79
N LYS A 424 -15.92 24.71 0.48
CA LYS A 424 -16.53 25.98 0.88
C LYS A 424 -15.52 27.13 0.89
N TYR A 425 -14.22 26.82 0.98
CA TYR A 425 -13.18 27.84 0.89
C TYR A 425 -13.00 28.34 -0.55
N ALA A 426 -12.61 29.60 -0.69
CA ALA A 426 -12.20 30.17 -1.97
C ALA A 426 -11.05 29.35 -2.59
N LEU A 427 -11.01 29.26 -3.93
CA LEU A 427 -10.00 28.48 -4.65
C LEU A 427 -8.57 28.84 -4.24
N GLU A 428 -8.26 30.13 -4.11
CA GLU A 428 -6.94 30.58 -3.68
C GLU A 428 -6.55 30.05 -2.28
N THR A 429 -7.50 30.04 -1.34
CA THR A 429 -7.29 29.49 0.01
C THR A 429 -7.05 27.98 -0.05
N ARG A 430 -7.79 27.26 -0.90
CA ARG A 430 -7.58 25.80 -1.10
C ARG A 430 -6.22 25.50 -1.69
N ILE A 431 -5.76 26.28 -2.68
CA ILE A 431 -4.41 26.16 -3.26
C ILE A 431 -3.35 26.43 -2.19
N LYS A 432 -3.47 27.51 -1.41
CA LYS A 432 -2.52 27.84 -0.33
C LYS A 432 -2.46 26.76 0.75
N ALA A 433 -3.61 26.27 1.22
CA ALA A 433 -3.67 25.21 2.23
C ALA A 433 -3.08 23.89 1.70
N THR A 434 -3.34 23.56 0.43
CA THR A 434 -2.75 22.37 -0.24
C THR A 434 -1.23 22.50 -0.30
N ARG A 435 -0.72 23.68 -0.67
CA ARG A 435 0.71 23.99 -0.69
C ARG A 435 1.35 23.88 0.70
N GLY A 436 0.70 24.41 1.73
CA GLY A 436 1.15 24.26 3.12
C GLY A 436 1.30 22.79 3.52
N MET A 437 0.29 21.97 3.23
CA MET A 437 0.35 20.53 3.51
C MET A 437 1.46 19.80 2.72
N ILE A 438 1.76 20.21 1.48
CA ILE A 438 2.88 19.65 0.70
C ILE A 438 4.21 19.96 1.39
N VAL A 439 4.39 21.21 1.84
CA VAL A 439 5.59 21.63 2.56
C VAL A 439 5.69 20.88 3.90
N ASP A 440 4.63 20.88 4.71
CA ASP A 440 4.60 20.12 5.98
C ASP A 440 4.92 18.65 5.74
N PHE A 441 4.32 18.00 4.73
CA PHE A 441 4.56 16.59 4.43
C PHE A 441 6.03 16.31 4.08
N ALA A 442 6.68 17.20 3.33
CA ALA A 442 8.09 17.08 2.98
C ALA A 442 8.96 17.02 4.26
N LEU A 443 8.74 17.93 5.20
CA LEU A 443 9.52 18.02 6.43
C LEU A 443 9.13 16.95 7.45
N LEU A 444 7.85 16.58 7.52
CA LEU A 444 7.35 15.51 8.38
C LEU A 444 7.92 14.15 8.01
N SER A 445 8.14 13.88 6.74
CA SER A 445 8.39 12.53 6.24
C SER A 445 9.73 12.35 5.54
N GLY A 446 10.41 13.44 5.17
CA GLY A 446 11.57 13.39 4.31
C GLY A 446 11.24 13.31 2.81
N ALA A 447 9.97 13.42 2.42
CA ALA A 447 9.60 13.44 1.01
C ALA A 447 10.28 14.62 0.29
N TRP A 448 10.89 14.33 -0.86
CA TRP A 448 11.52 15.31 -1.76
C TRP A 448 12.71 16.09 -1.20
N ILE A 449 13.20 15.75 -0.01
CA ILE A 449 14.37 16.39 0.62
C ILE A 449 15.47 15.37 0.92
N GLN A 450 16.70 15.86 1.05
CA GLN A 450 17.82 15.08 1.57
C GLN A 450 17.92 15.25 3.09
N GLY A 451 18.08 14.16 3.84
CA GLY A 451 18.28 14.24 5.29
C GLY A 451 17.02 14.56 6.11
N GLY A 452 15.88 13.97 5.73
CA GLY A 452 14.61 14.09 6.48
C GLY A 452 14.66 13.55 7.93
N PRO A 453 13.54 13.59 8.66
CA PRO A 453 13.51 13.38 10.11
C PRO A 453 13.93 11.96 10.49
N ASP A 454 14.53 11.78 11.68
CA ASP A 454 14.93 10.46 12.21
C ASP A 454 13.72 9.57 12.49
N ALA A 455 12.62 10.16 12.95
CA ALA A 455 11.33 9.51 13.10
C ALA A 455 10.18 10.50 12.90
N ILE A 456 9.02 9.97 12.53
CA ILE A 456 7.72 10.64 12.58
C ILE A 456 6.81 9.97 13.61
N VAL A 457 6.21 10.76 14.47
CA VAL A 457 5.18 10.35 15.43
C VAL A 457 3.81 10.83 14.94
N CYS A 458 2.88 9.92 14.72
CA CYS A 458 1.58 10.24 14.11
C CYS A 458 0.48 9.23 14.47
N THR A 459 -0.74 9.46 13.98
CA THR A 459 -1.87 8.52 14.11
C THR A 459 -2.15 7.82 12.79
N VAL A 460 -2.19 6.49 12.78
CA VAL A 460 -2.46 5.70 11.56
C VAL A 460 -3.81 5.97 10.91
N SER A 461 -4.77 6.54 11.65
CA SER A 461 -6.03 7.00 11.07
C SER A 461 -5.86 8.09 10.01
N SER A 462 -4.74 8.83 10.04
CA SER A 462 -4.36 9.85 9.06
C SER A 462 -3.56 9.26 7.90
N VAL A 463 -3.94 9.57 6.67
CA VAL A 463 -3.16 9.17 5.47
C VAL A 463 -1.80 9.88 5.42
N VAL A 464 -1.67 11.05 6.05
CA VAL A 464 -0.36 11.70 6.25
C VAL A 464 0.58 10.75 6.98
N CYS A 465 0.10 10.09 8.03
CA CYS A 465 0.89 9.12 8.79
C CYS A 465 1.28 7.92 7.93
N LYS A 466 0.30 7.30 7.27
CA LYS A 466 0.52 6.11 6.41
C LYS A 466 1.52 6.39 5.29
N LEU A 467 1.37 7.50 4.56
CA LEU A 467 2.25 7.84 3.44
C LEU A 467 3.63 8.31 3.91
N SER A 468 3.76 8.82 5.15
CA SER A 468 5.06 9.21 5.68
C SER A 468 6.02 8.02 5.84
N ALA A 469 5.51 6.81 6.12
CA ALA A 469 6.33 5.59 6.11
C ALA A 469 6.98 5.34 4.73
N VAL A 470 6.27 5.66 3.64
CA VAL A 470 6.76 5.53 2.26
C VAL A 470 7.88 6.51 1.99
N ALA A 471 7.71 7.77 2.41
CA ALA A 471 8.70 8.82 2.21
C ALA A 471 9.96 8.62 3.07
N LEU A 472 9.81 8.16 4.32
CA LEU A 472 10.92 7.89 5.25
C LEU A 472 11.91 6.83 4.71
N GLY A 473 11.42 5.88 3.92
CA GLY A 473 12.18 4.72 3.47
C GLY A 473 11.95 3.48 4.35
N TRP A 474 11.95 2.31 3.72
CA TRP A 474 11.49 1.06 4.35
C TRP A 474 12.21 0.75 5.66
N GLU A 475 13.55 0.74 5.63
CA GLU A 475 14.35 0.42 6.82
C GLU A 475 14.25 1.49 7.91
N LYS A 476 14.10 2.76 7.54
CA LYS A 476 13.91 3.83 8.52
C LYS A 476 12.52 3.80 9.13
N ALA A 477 11.50 3.45 8.34
CA ALA A 477 10.13 3.35 8.81
C ALA A 477 9.92 2.13 9.73
N PHE A 478 10.41 0.95 9.33
CA PHE A 478 10.07 -0.33 9.95
C PHE A 478 11.25 -1.03 10.64
N GLY A 479 12.46 -0.46 10.53
CA GLY A 479 13.70 -1.10 10.94
C GLY A 479 14.21 -2.15 9.92
N PRO A 480 15.35 -2.79 10.19
CA PRO A 480 15.88 -3.86 9.36
C PRO A 480 14.87 -5.01 9.23
N PRO A 481 14.68 -5.58 8.03
CA PRO A 481 13.69 -6.63 7.83
C PRO A 481 14.06 -7.89 8.62
N ASP A 482 13.19 -8.28 9.56
CA ASP A 482 13.26 -9.58 10.20
C ASP A 482 12.63 -10.67 9.33
N ARG A 483 13.05 -11.93 9.51
CA ARG A 483 12.52 -13.10 8.80
C ARG A 483 11.02 -13.32 9.02
N TYR A 484 10.46 -12.85 10.13
CA TYR A 484 9.02 -12.94 10.43
C TYR A 484 8.26 -11.66 10.07
N GLY A 485 8.95 -10.65 9.53
CA GLY A 485 8.36 -9.39 9.08
C GLY A 485 7.74 -8.54 10.18
N PHE A 486 8.15 -8.76 11.43
CA PHE A 486 7.85 -7.85 12.53
C PHE A 486 8.69 -6.59 12.40
N ILE A 487 8.08 -5.45 12.73
CA ILE A 487 8.79 -4.16 12.81
C ILE A 487 9.80 -4.21 13.97
N ASP A 488 11.03 -3.76 13.71
CA ASP A 488 12.04 -3.59 14.76
C ASP A 488 11.72 -2.31 15.55
N ARG A 489 11.08 -2.49 16.72
CA ARG A 489 10.68 -1.38 17.59
C ARG A 489 11.84 -0.57 18.15
N GLN A 490 13.07 -1.08 18.10
CA GLN A 490 14.25 -0.32 18.54
C GLN A 490 14.74 0.64 17.46
N LEU A 491 14.60 0.27 16.18
CA LEU A 491 15.13 1.02 15.05
C LEU A 491 14.07 1.69 14.17
N MET A 492 12.78 1.40 14.40
CA MET A 492 11.69 2.03 13.66
C MET A 492 11.60 3.54 13.94
N GLY A 493 11.41 4.29 12.87
CA GLY A 493 11.15 5.73 12.86
C GLY A 493 9.73 6.08 12.44
N TRP A 494 8.88 5.14 12.02
CA TRP A 494 7.46 5.41 11.77
C TRP A 494 6.62 5.00 12.97
N VAL A 495 6.34 5.93 13.87
CA VAL A 495 5.74 5.64 15.19
C VAL A 495 4.26 6.02 15.21
N ASP A 496 3.42 4.99 15.30
CA ASP A 496 1.98 5.14 15.49
C ASP A 496 1.58 5.19 16.98
N VAL A 497 1.00 6.30 17.40
CA VAL A 497 0.48 6.47 18.78
C VAL A 497 -0.97 6.02 18.95
N ASP A 498 -1.65 5.68 17.84
CA ASP A 498 -3.07 5.31 17.85
C ASP A 498 -3.26 3.81 18.12
N GLN A 499 -2.85 2.95 17.19
CA GLN A 499 -2.96 1.49 17.33
C GLN A 499 -1.75 0.86 18.03
N LYS A 500 -0.59 1.52 18.06
CA LYS A 500 0.64 1.05 18.74
C LYS A 500 1.08 -0.37 18.28
N GLY A 501 0.74 -0.73 17.04
CA GLY A 501 0.97 -2.06 16.45
C GLY A 501 0.01 -3.16 16.89
N ARG A 502 -1.21 -2.81 17.36
CA ARG A 502 -2.28 -3.79 17.66
C ARG A 502 -2.94 -4.38 16.40
N ILE A 503 -2.72 -3.79 15.22
CA ILE A 503 -3.27 -4.25 13.93
C ILE A 503 -2.20 -4.96 13.10
N ILE A 504 -2.60 -6.01 12.37
CA ILE A 504 -1.71 -6.76 11.46
C ILE A 504 -2.40 -6.85 10.08
N PRO A 505 -1.73 -6.47 8.97
CA PRO A 505 -0.40 -5.84 8.96
C PRO A 505 -0.42 -4.47 9.63
N GLU A 506 0.73 -4.05 10.17
CA GLU A 506 0.85 -2.82 10.96
C GLU A 506 0.77 -1.55 10.09
N TRP A 507 0.97 -1.68 8.77
CA TRP A 507 0.92 -0.60 7.79
C TRP A 507 -0.03 -0.94 6.63
N GLU A 508 -0.61 0.10 6.02
CA GLU A 508 -1.44 -0.02 4.81
C GLU A 508 -1.10 1.11 3.84
N ALA A 509 -1.12 0.82 2.55
CA ALA A 509 -0.67 1.77 1.54
C ALA A 509 -1.66 2.91 1.26
N PHE A 510 -2.96 2.66 1.33
CA PHE A 510 -4.02 3.62 0.98
C PHE A 510 -5.35 3.21 1.61
N ASN A 511 -6.28 4.17 1.74
CA ASN A 511 -7.64 3.93 2.20
C ASN A 511 -8.60 3.86 1.01
N LEU A 512 -9.37 2.77 0.89
CA LEU A 512 -10.38 2.60 -0.16
C LEU A 512 -11.79 2.98 0.28
N PHE A 513 -12.02 2.92 1.59
CA PHE A 513 -13.32 3.16 2.21
C PHE A 513 -13.12 4.28 3.22
N ASN A 514 -13.85 5.37 3.03
CA ASN A 514 -13.97 6.47 3.97
C ASN A 514 -15.45 6.80 4.16
#